data_AF-A0A932Z1Q9-F1
#
_entry.id   AF-A0A932Z1Q9-F1
#
_cell.length_a   1.000
_cell.length_b   1.000
_cell.length_c   1.000
_cell.angle_alpha   90.00
_cell.angle_beta   90.00
_cell.angle_gamma   90.00
#
_symmetry.space_group_name_H-M   'P 1'
#
loop_
_entity.id
_entity.type
_entity.pdbx_description
1 polymer ?
#
loop_
_entity_poly.entity_id
_entity_poly.type
_entity_poly.pdbx_seq_one_letter_code
_entity_poly.pdbx_strand_id
1 'polypeptide(L)'
;MDKLSRDELKILLEKQSGAGGSVSLFMPTYKSGSEIRQNPVRLKNLLHKAEEHLAAVLPRSVEARRFLMPVQQLLSDKLFWQHPGDGLAIFLSQDVFRHYFLPLNFEELVVVGNRFHIKPLLPLFSGDGRFYVLALSQNDVKLLQGTRYGTKEIDLAGIVPQSLAKVLKYDGPERTLQSHAGAPGKGRESSVFHGQGLGDVAKKNILGYFQKIDKGLHHEILKEENAPLIVAGVNYLHPIYKEANTYQHLFDK
;
A
#
# COMPACT_ATOMS: atom_id res chain seq x y z
N MET A 1 -5.31 1.92 -19.17
CA MET A 1 -6.29 1.83 -18.07
C MET A 1 -5.82 2.80 -17.00
N ASP A 2 -6.63 3.80 -16.70
CA ASP A 2 -6.14 4.93 -15.90
C ASP A 2 -6.18 4.53 -14.43
N LYS A 3 -5.01 4.46 -13.79
CA LYS A 3 -4.92 4.33 -12.34
C LYS A 3 -5.16 5.71 -11.76
N LEU A 4 -6.05 5.80 -10.78
CA LEU A 4 -6.27 7.07 -10.08
C LEU A 4 -5.03 7.39 -9.22
N SER A 5 -4.16 8.26 -9.73
CA SER A 5 -2.97 8.78 -9.05
C SER A 5 -3.25 10.14 -8.40
N ARG A 6 -2.28 10.65 -7.61
CA ARG A 6 -2.36 12.03 -7.09
C ARG A 6 -2.37 13.07 -8.21
N ASP A 7 -1.68 12.82 -9.32
CA ASP A 7 -1.65 13.74 -10.46
C ASP A 7 -2.96 13.71 -11.25
N GLU A 8 -3.57 12.52 -11.44
CA GLU A 8 -4.92 12.41 -11.99
C GLU A 8 -5.95 13.12 -11.10
N LEU A 9 -5.82 13.01 -9.77
CA LEU A 9 -6.69 13.74 -8.84
C LEU A 9 -6.53 15.27 -8.97
N LYS A 10 -5.30 15.77 -9.16
CA LYS A 10 -5.06 17.20 -9.43
C LYS A 10 -5.72 17.64 -10.73
N ILE A 11 -5.62 16.85 -11.81
CA ILE A 11 -6.28 17.13 -13.08
C ILE A 11 -7.80 17.27 -12.87
N LEU A 12 -8.42 16.37 -12.11
CA LEU A 12 -9.86 16.42 -11.81
C LEU A 12 -10.23 17.63 -10.92
N LEU A 13 -9.32 18.12 -10.09
CA LEU A 13 -9.51 19.28 -9.21
C LEU A 13 -9.36 20.62 -9.93
N GLU A 14 -8.38 20.72 -10.83
CA GLU A 14 -8.01 21.94 -11.53
C GLU A 14 -8.98 22.24 -12.69
N LYS A 15 -9.57 21.19 -13.29
CA LYS A 15 -10.57 21.33 -14.35
C LYS A 15 -11.87 21.91 -13.80
N GLN A 16 -12.05 23.21 -13.99
CA GLN A 16 -13.37 23.83 -13.96
C GLN A 16 -14.04 23.57 -15.29
N SER A 17 -15.21 22.91 -15.26
CA SER A 17 -16.01 22.86 -16.48
C SER A 17 -16.58 24.25 -16.70
N GLY A 18 -16.44 24.77 -17.92
CA GLY A 18 -17.10 26.00 -18.33
C GLY A 18 -18.64 25.86 -18.32
N ALA A 19 -19.32 26.61 -19.17
CA ALA A 19 -20.79 26.68 -19.21
C ALA A 19 -21.53 25.33 -19.41
N GLY A 20 -20.84 24.21 -19.70
CA GLY A 20 -21.43 22.90 -19.97
C GLY A 20 -21.63 21.97 -18.76
N GLY A 21 -21.17 22.34 -17.57
CA GLY A 21 -21.29 21.52 -16.36
C GLY A 21 -20.34 20.30 -16.29
N SER A 22 -20.03 19.88 -15.08
CA SER A 22 -19.29 18.66 -14.71
C SER A 22 -20.27 17.64 -14.15
N VAL A 23 -20.18 16.39 -14.61
CA VAL A 23 -20.92 15.25 -14.05
C VAL A 23 -19.96 14.31 -13.34
N SER A 24 -20.31 13.92 -12.12
CA SER A 24 -19.62 12.88 -11.35
C SER A 24 -20.62 11.79 -10.97
N LEU A 25 -20.32 10.54 -11.34
CA LEU A 25 -21.15 9.36 -11.04
C LEU A 25 -20.36 8.39 -10.18
N PHE A 26 -21.00 7.84 -9.16
CA PHE A 26 -20.43 6.83 -8.28
C PHE A 26 -21.43 5.69 -8.08
N MET A 27 -20.94 4.45 -8.11
CA MET A 27 -21.75 3.27 -7.79
C MET A 27 -20.89 2.12 -7.28
N PRO A 28 -21.49 1.19 -6.50
CA PRO A 28 -20.83 -0.05 -6.17
C PRO A 28 -20.75 -0.96 -7.41
N THR A 29 -19.70 -1.78 -7.50
CA THR A 29 -19.57 -2.80 -8.55
C THR A 29 -19.27 -4.15 -7.94
N TYR A 30 -19.89 -5.18 -8.52
CA TYR A 30 -19.72 -6.57 -8.06
C TYR A 30 -18.99 -7.39 -9.11
N LYS A 31 -18.08 -8.26 -8.65
CA LYS A 31 -17.23 -9.14 -9.48
C LYS A 31 -17.67 -10.60 -9.50
N SER A 32 -18.58 -10.99 -8.61
CA SER A 32 -19.06 -12.36 -8.45
C SER A 32 -20.55 -12.35 -8.09
N GLY A 33 -21.24 -13.45 -8.37
CA GLY A 33 -22.65 -13.61 -8.00
C GLY A 33 -23.62 -13.06 -9.03
N SER A 34 -24.90 -13.09 -8.66
CA SER A 34 -26.02 -12.61 -9.49
C SER A 34 -25.99 -11.09 -9.69
N GLU A 35 -25.29 -10.39 -8.80
CA GLU A 35 -25.21 -8.95 -8.66
C GLU A 35 -24.40 -8.28 -9.77
N ILE A 36 -23.50 -9.02 -10.44
CA ILE A 36 -22.73 -8.51 -11.60
C ILE A 36 -23.69 -8.01 -12.69
N ARG A 37 -24.79 -8.73 -12.92
CA ARG A 37 -25.79 -8.40 -13.94
C ARG A 37 -26.51 -7.08 -13.64
N GLN A 38 -26.46 -6.62 -12.39
CA GLN A 38 -27.03 -5.36 -11.98
C GLN A 38 -26.07 -4.17 -12.20
N ASN A 39 -24.77 -4.38 -12.40
CA ASN A 39 -23.83 -3.25 -12.60
C ASN A 39 -24.24 -2.37 -13.81
N PRO A 40 -24.53 -2.90 -15.01
CA PRO A 40 -24.99 -2.06 -16.13
C PRO A 40 -26.34 -1.41 -15.85
N VAL A 41 -27.22 -2.09 -15.09
CA VAL A 41 -28.54 -1.57 -14.72
C VAL A 41 -28.42 -0.37 -13.78
N ARG A 42 -27.53 -0.44 -12.78
CA ARG A 42 -27.22 0.68 -11.88
C ARG A 42 -26.66 1.87 -12.65
N LEU A 43 -25.69 1.65 -13.54
CA LEU A 43 -25.13 2.73 -14.34
C LEU A 43 -26.19 3.37 -15.24
N LYS A 44 -27.09 2.58 -15.83
CA LYS A 44 -28.22 3.09 -16.62
C LYS A 44 -29.15 3.97 -15.77
N ASN A 45 -29.45 3.56 -14.54
CA ASN A 45 -30.29 4.35 -13.63
C ASN A 45 -29.60 5.67 -13.21
N LEU A 46 -28.29 5.63 -12.95
CA LEU A 46 -27.51 6.84 -12.65
C LEU A 46 -27.44 7.79 -13.86
N LEU A 47 -27.32 7.25 -15.06
CA LEU A 47 -27.38 8.04 -16.29
C LEU A 47 -28.70 8.77 -16.45
N HIS A 48 -29.82 8.10 -16.13
CA HIS A 48 -31.13 8.75 -16.16
C HIS A 48 -31.22 9.91 -15.17
N LYS A 49 -30.78 9.70 -13.92
CA LYS A 49 -30.70 10.77 -12.91
C LYS A 49 -29.78 11.93 -13.35
N ALA A 50 -28.65 11.61 -13.99
CA ALA A 50 -27.74 12.62 -14.51
C ALA A 50 -28.36 13.45 -15.64
N GLU A 51 -29.15 12.83 -16.52
CA GLU A 51 -29.89 13.51 -17.58
C GLU A 51 -30.92 14.49 -16.99
N GLU A 52 -31.66 14.06 -15.97
CA GLU A 52 -32.62 14.91 -15.24
C GLU A 52 -31.93 16.11 -14.58
N HIS A 53 -30.81 15.88 -13.88
CA HIS A 53 -30.05 16.94 -13.22
C HIS A 53 -29.42 17.91 -14.24
N LEU A 54 -28.93 17.40 -15.38
CA LEU A 54 -28.38 18.24 -16.44
C LEU A 54 -29.47 19.06 -17.14
N ALA A 55 -30.68 18.54 -17.31
CA ALA A 55 -31.78 19.29 -17.93
C ALA A 55 -32.19 20.54 -17.13
N ALA A 56 -31.88 20.59 -15.84
CA ALA A 56 -32.07 21.79 -15.02
C ALA A 56 -31.00 22.88 -15.26
N VAL A 57 -29.86 22.53 -15.84
CA VAL A 57 -28.70 23.42 -16.05
C VAL A 57 -28.48 23.73 -17.53
N LEU A 58 -28.75 22.75 -18.40
CA LEU A 58 -28.70 22.86 -19.86
C LEU A 58 -30.12 23.02 -20.40
N PRO A 59 -30.44 24.12 -21.12
CA PRO A 59 -31.80 24.46 -21.52
C PRO A 59 -32.43 23.49 -22.54
N ARG A 60 -31.71 22.47 -23.03
CA ARG A 60 -32.20 21.49 -24.02
C ARG A 60 -31.86 20.05 -23.63
N SER A 61 -32.88 19.19 -23.57
CA SER A 61 -32.74 17.75 -23.30
C SER A 61 -31.86 16.99 -24.30
N VAL A 62 -31.85 17.43 -25.57
CA VAL A 62 -30.99 16.85 -26.62
C VAL A 62 -29.51 17.08 -26.32
N GLU A 63 -29.16 18.22 -25.72
CA GLU A 63 -27.78 18.54 -25.35
C GLU A 63 -27.33 17.70 -24.14
N ALA A 64 -28.21 17.47 -23.16
CA ALA A 64 -27.93 16.58 -22.03
C ALA A 64 -27.68 15.13 -22.47
N ARG A 65 -28.51 14.57 -23.37
CA ARG A 65 -28.27 13.21 -23.91
C ARG A 65 -26.97 13.10 -24.69
N ARG A 66 -26.70 14.08 -25.56
CA ARG A 66 -25.44 14.10 -26.33
C ARG A 66 -24.22 14.19 -25.42
N PHE A 67 -24.32 14.99 -24.35
CA PHE A 67 -23.27 15.12 -23.35
C PHE A 67 -22.97 13.80 -22.65
N LEU A 68 -24.00 13.03 -22.26
CA LEU A 68 -23.86 11.74 -21.56
C LEU A 68 -23.52 10.54 -22.46
N MET A 69 -23.53 10.71 -23.78
CA MET A 69 -23.31 9.64 -24.75
C MET A 69 -22.03 8.81 -24.52
N PRO A 70 -20.86 9.38 -24.15
CA PRO A 70 -19.66 8.59 -23.87
C PRO A 70 -19.85 7.56 -22.74
N VAL A 71 -20.62 7.92 -21.71
CA VAL A 71 -20.94 7.02 -20.60
C VAL A 71 -21.98 5.99 -21.01
N GLN A 72 -22.94 6.37 -21.85
CA GLN A 72 -23.94 5.46 -22.39
C GLN A 72 -23.31 4.33 -23.23
N GLN A 73 -22.23 4.62 -23.96
CA GLN A 73 -21.49 3.62 -24.74
C GLN A 73 -20.88 2.51 -23.85
N LEU A 74 -20.51 2.83 -22.59
CA LEU A 74 -19.97 1.85 -21.64
C LEU A 74 -20.99 0.77 -21.24
N LEU A 75 -22.30 1.07 -21.31
CA LEU A 75 -23.34 0.09 -20.96
C LEU A 75 -23.29 -1.18 -21.83
N SER A 76 -22.86 -1.02 -23.08
CA SER A 76 -22.78 -2.10 -24.07
C SER A 76 -21.39 -2.73 -24.17
N ASP A 77 -20.38 -2.16 -23.51
CA ASP A 77 -19.00 -2.63 -23.57
C ASP A 77 -18.78 -3.77 -22.57
N LYS A 78 -18.71 -5.01 -23.09
CA LYS A 78 -18.48 -6.20 -22.26
C LYS A 78 -17.10 -6.22 -21.60
N LEU A 79 -16.06 -5.67 -22.24
CA LEU A 79 -14.72 -5.66 -21.69
C LEU A 79 -14.62 -4.69 -20.52
N PHE A 80 -15.30 -3.54 -20.63
CA PHE A 80 -15.45 -2.58 -19.54
C PHE A 80 -16.07 -3.20 -18.27
N TRP A 81 -16.98 -4.16 -18.40
CA TRP A 81 -17.59 -4.82 -17.24
C TRP A 81 -16.76 -5.98 -16.68
N GLN A 82 -15.68 -6.40 -17.35
CA GLN A 82 -14.76 -7.44 -16.87
C GLN A 82 -13.62 -6.85 -16.02
N HIS A 83 -13.97 -6.12 -14.96
CA HIS A 83 -12.99 -5.40 -14.14
C HIS A 83 -13.06 -5.74 -12.64
N PRO A 84 -11.92 -5.71 -11.92
CA PRO A 84 -11.81 -6.23 -10.56
C PRO A 84 -12.18 -5.23 -9.44
N GLY A 85 -12.67 -4.02 -9.76
CA GLY A 85 -12.97 -2.99 -8.76
C GLY A 85 -14.27 -3.24 -7.99
N ASP A 86 -14.32 -2.80 -6.74
CA ASP A 86 -15.50 -2.90 -5.87
C ASP A 86 -16.42 -1.66 -6.00
N GLY A 87 -15.98 -0.63 -6.72
CA GLY A 87 -16.81 0.49 -7.15
C GLY A 87 -16.31 1.18 -8.41
N LEU A 88 -17.21 1.94 -9.03
CA LEU A 88 -16.98 2.68 -10.27
C LEU A 88 -17.20 4.17 -10.02
N ALA A 89 -16.21 4.98 -10.39
CA ALA A 89 -16.30 6.43 -10.45
C ALA A 89 -16.17 6.91 -11.90
N ILE A 90 -17.05 7.80 -12.36
CA ILE A 90 -17.01 8.38 -13.71
C ILE A 90 -17.07 9.89 -13.62
N PHE A 91 -16.21 10.57 -14.36
CA PHE A 91 -16.13 12.02 -14.48
C PHE A 91 -16.28 12.43 -15.94
N LEU A 92 -17.24 13.31 -16.20
CA LEU A 92 -17.58 13.78 -17.54
C LEU A 92 -17.78 15.29 -17.59
N SER A 93 -17.09 15.93 -18.54
CA SER A 93 -17.27 17.32 -18.96
C SER A 93 -17.09 17.42 -20.47
N GLN A 94 -17.19 18.61 -21.06
CA GLN A 94 -16.97 18.79 -22.50
C GLN A 94 -15.61 18.26 -22.98
N ASP A 95 -14.57 18.43 -22.16
CA ASP A 95 -13.18 18.10 -22.53
C ASP A 95 -12.56 16.98 -21.67
N VAL A 96 -13.36 16.32 -20.84
CA VAL A 96 -12.89 15.26 -19.95
C VAL A 96 -13.89 14.13 -19.95
N PHE A 97 -13.39 12.94 -20.23
CA PHE A 97 -14.07 11.71 -19.91
C PHE A 97 -13.06 10.77 -19.26
N ARG A 98 -13.30 10.46 -17.99
CA ARG A 98 -12.46 9.58 -17.17
C ARG A 98 -13.35 8.64 -16.36
N HIS A 99 -12.90 7.40 -16.21
CA HIS A 99 -13.57 6.43 -15.36
C HIS A 99 -12.53 5.58 -14.65
N TYR A 100 -12.85 5.19 -13.42
CA TYR A 100 -11.95 4.43 -12.56
C TYR A 100 -12.74 3.33 -11.86
N PHE A 101 -12.26 2.09 -11.98
CA PHE A 101 -12.65 1.01 -11.08
C PHE A 101 -11.73 1.07 -9.86
N LEU A 102 -12.33 1.24 -8.69
CA LEU A 102 -11.63 1.54 -7.45
C LEU A 102 -12.00 0.50 -6.38
N PRO A 103 -11.11 0.24 -5.41
CA PRO A 103 -11.41 -0.64 -4.28
C PRO A 103 -12.26 0.09 -3.21
N LEU A 104 -13.17 0.97 -3.65
CA LEU A 104 -14.10 1.68 -2.78
C LEU A 104 -15.51 1.18 -3.06
N ASN A 105 -16.24 0.79 -2.01
CA ASN A 105 -17.67 0.57 -2.13
C ASN A 105 -18.37 1.94 -2.07
N PHE A 106 -18.87 2.43 -3.19
CA PHE A 106 -19.58 3.71 -3.26
C PHE A 106 -21.06 3.54 -2.97
N GLU A 107 -21.67 4.58 -2.40
CA GLU A 107 -23.11 4.78 -2.54
C GLU A 107 -23.44 5.23 -3.97
N GLU A 108 -24.62 4.87 -4.46
CA GLU A 108 -25.13 5.36 -5.75
C GLU A 108 -25.35 6.88 -5.70
N LEU A 109 -24.49 7.64 -6.37
CA LEU A 109 -24.48 9.10 -6.30
C LEU A 109 -24.28 9.72 -7.68
N VAL A 110 -25.06 10.77 -7.96
CA VAL A 110 -24.93 11.64 -9.14
C VAL A 110 -24.76 13.07 -8.67
N VAL A 111 -23.70 13.74 -9.11
CA VAL A 111 -23.48 15.15 -8.86
C VAL A 111 -23.26 15.88 -10.19
N VAL A 112 -24.02 16.96 -10.39
CA VAL A 112 -23.86 17.90 -11.49
C VAL A 112 -23.49 19.26 -10.90
N GLY A 113 -22.40 19.87 -11.37
CA GLY A 113 -21.94 21.16 -10.87
C GLY A 113 -20.85 21.77 -11.74
N ASN A 114 -20.18 22.83 -11.27
CA ASN A 114 -19.12 23.50 -12.03
C ASN A 114 -17.75 22.81 -11.93
N ARG A 115 -17.63 21.85 -11.00
CA ARG A 115 -16.41 21.07 -10.72
C ARG A 115 -16.78 19.63 -10.44
N PHE A 116 -15.83 18.72 -10.63
CA PHE A 116 -16.00 17.32 -10.26
C PHE A 116 -16.14 17.14 -8.75
N HIS A 117 -17.07 16.26 -8.36
CA HIS A 117 -17.31 15.91 -6.97
C HIS A 117 -16.31 14.85 -6.53
N ILE A 118 -15.17 15.26 -5.96
CA ILE A 118 -14.09 14.33 -5.60
C ILE A 118 -14.19 13.76 -4.18
N LYS A 119 -15.12 14.25 -3.34
CA LYS A 119 -15.23 13.85 -1.93
C LYS A 119 -15.28 12.33 -1.71
N PRO A 120 -16.03 11.54 -2.53
CA PRO A 120 -16.08 10.09 -2.36
C PRO A 120 -14.74 9.40 -2.62
N LEU A 121 -13.82 10.03 -3.36
CA LEU A 121 -12.48 9.50 -3.63
C LEU A 121 -11.52 9.76 -2.47
N LEU A 122 -11.80 10.73 -1.60
CA LEU A 122 -10.89 11.14 -0.55
C LEU A 122 -10.41 9.99 0.36
N PRO A 123 -11.19 8.95 0.70
CA PRO A 123 -10.67 7.80 1.45
C PRO A 123 -9.48 7.09 0.81
N LEU A 124 -9.28 7.17 -0.51
CA LEU A 124 -8.07 6.64 -1.17
C LEU A 124 -6.82 7.48 -0.85
N PHE A 125 -7.01 8.72 -0.43
CA PHE A 125 -5.97 9.71 -0.19
C PHE A 125 -5.90 10.21 1.26
N SER A 126 -6.91 9.88 2.08
CA SER A 126 -7.08 10.30 3.47
C SER A 126 -6.72 9.14 4.39
N GLY A 127 -5.61 9.29 5.11
CA GLY A 127 -5.11 8.33 6.09
C GLY A 127 -4.22 7.26 5.47
N ASP A 128 -2.97 7.20 5.92
CA ASP A 128 -1.97 6.20 5.57
C ASP A 128 -2.34 4.83 6.14
N GLY A 129 -3.51 4.27 5.77
CA GLY A 129 -3.88 2.88 6.04
C GLY A 129 -2.93 1.85 5.39
N ARG A 130 -1.76 2.34 4.96
CA ARG A 130 -0.54 1.62 4.70
C ARG A 130 0.00 1.07 6.02
N PHE A 131 0.39 -0.19 5.99
CA PHE A 131 1.17 -0.82 7.05
C PHE A 131 2.22 -1.68 6.37
N TYR A 132 3.27 -1.99 7.09
CA TYR A 132 4.29 -2.91 6.63
C TYR A 132 4.21 -4.20 7.44
N VAL A 133 4.38 -5.34 6.77
CA VAL A 133 4.57 -6.63 7.44
C VAL A 133 5.96 -7.12 7.09
N LEU A 134 6.82 -7.22 8.10
CA LEU A 134 8.14 -7.80 7.98
C LEU A 134 8.07 -9.26 8.40
N ALA A 135 8.11 -10.16 7.41
CA ALA A 135 8.20 -11.59 7.65
C ALA A 135 9.65 -11.97 7.89
N LEU A 136 9.98 -12.35 9.13
CA LEU A 136 11.33 -12.68 9.59
C LEU A 136 11.52 -14.17 9.83
N SER A 137 12.60 -14.70 9.27
CA SER A 137 13.18 -15.98 9.64
C SER A 137 14.71 -15.89 9.57
N GLN A 138 15.42 -16.93 10.03
CA GLN A 138 16.87 -16.99 9.87
C GLN A 138 17.30 -17.23 8.41
N ASN A 139 16.41 -17.78 7.57
CA ASN A 139 16.73 -18.23 6.21
C ASN A 139 16.23 -17.28 5.11
N ASP A 140 15.26 -16.43 5.44
CA ASP A 140 14.58 -15.54 4.50
C ASP A 140 13.99 -14.32 5.21
N VAL A 141 13.91 -13.20 4.51
CA VAL A 141 13.26 -11.96 4.96
C VAL A 141 12.42 -11.37 3.83
N LYS A 142 11.17 -11.03 4.13
CA LYS A 142 10.26 -10.39 3.17
C LYS A 142 9.59 -9.18 3.80
N LEU A 143 9.38 -8.15 2.99
CA LEU A 143 8.62 -6.98 3.38
C LEU A 143 7.39 -6.85 2.49
N LEU A 144 6.22 -6.77 3.11
CA LEU A 144 4.96 -6.54 2.44
C LEU A 144 4.45 -5.15 2.82
N GLN A 145 4.11 -4.33 1.83
CA GLN A 145 3.33 -3.12 2.05
C GLN A 145 1.85 -3.48 1.91
N GLY A 146 1.13 -3.41 3.01
CA GLY A 146 -0.31 -3.60 3.08
C GLY A 146 -1.04 -2.27 3.01
N THR A 147 -2.27 -2.32 2.50
CA THR A 147 -3.29 -1.30 2.68
C THR A 147 -4.58 -1.97 3.14
N ARG A 148 -5.61 -1.20 3.49
CA ARG A 148 -6.97 -1.74 3.70
C ARG A 148 -7.55 -2.50 2.48
N TYR A 149 -6.91 -2.41 1.31
CA TYR A 149 -7.39 -2.99 0.05
C TYR A 149 -6.57 -4.17 -0.46
N GLY A 150 -5.40 -4.45 0.14
CA GLY A 150 -4.52 -5.53 -0.30
C GLY A 150 -3.06 -5.28 0.03
N THR A 151 -2.22 -6.26 -0.29
CA THR A 151 -0.78 -6.28 0.02
C THR A 151 0.07 -6.42 -1.24
N LYS A 152 1.24 -5.77 -1.25
CA LYS A 152 2.26 -5.91 -2.29
C LYS A 152 3.61 -6.22 -1.64
N GLU A 153 4.35 -7.19 -2.17
CA GLU A 153 5.72 -7.48 -1.75
C GLU A 153 6.68 -6.41 -2.30
N ILE A 154 7.60 -5.95 -1.44
CA ILE A 154 8.68 -5.02 -1.79
C ILE A 154 9.95 -5.84 -2.01
N ASP A 155 10.61 -5.60 -3.14
CA ASP A 155 11.89 -6.23 -3.43
C ASP A 155 12.96 -5.67 -2.49
N LEU A 156 13.64 -6.59 -1.80
CA LEU A 156 14.66 -6.32 -0.80
C LEU A 156 16.08 -6.66 -1.32
N ALA A 157 16.21 -7.05 -2.59
CA ALA A 157 17.49 -7.36 -3.20
C ALA A 157 18.46 -6.17 -3.12
N GLY A 158 19.63 -6.41 -2.52
CA GLY A 158 20.65 -5.37 -2.34
C GLY A 158 20.40 -4.38 -1.19
N ILE A 159 19.22 -4.41 -0.56
CA ILE A 159 18.86 -3.51 0.54
C ILE A 159 19.18 -4.16 1.90
N VAL A 160 18.80 -5.42 2.08
CA VAL A 160 19.05 -6.18 3.32
C VAL A 160 19.68 -7.54 3.04
N PRO A 161 20.40 -8.14 4.01
CA PRO A 161 20.81 -9.52 3.90
C PRO A 161 19.59 -10.45 3.84
N GLN A 162 19.58 -11.36 2.87
CA GLN A 162 18.47 -12.29 2.65
C GLN A 162 18.41 -13.42 3.69
N SER A 163 19.52 -13.70 4.39
CA SER A 163 19.57 -14.74 5.41
C SER A 163 20.72 -14.55 6.39
N LEU A 164 20.61 -15.14 7.58
CA LEU A 164 21.66 -15.17 8.59
C LEU A 164 22.94 -15.85 8.06
N ALA A 165 22.79 -16.93 7.30
CA ALA A 165 23.92 -17.66 6.73
C ALA A 165 24.74 -16.80 5.75
N LYS A 166 24.12 -15.85 5.03
CA LYS A 166 24.86 -14.90 4.20
C LYS A 166 25.69 -13.96 5.06
N VAL A 167 25.12 -13.43 6.15
CA VAL A 167 25.83 -12.53 7.07
C VAL A 167 27.06 -13.22 7.67
N LEU A 168 26.89 -14.43 8.21
CA LEU A 168 27.96 -15.18 8.85
C LEU A 168 29.10 -15.60 7.90
N LYS A 169 28.81 -15.73 6.60
CA LYS A 169 29.85 -16.01 5.59
C LYS A 169 30.74 -14.80 5.30
N TYR A 170 30.20 -13.59 5.39
CA TYR A 170 30.95 -12.36 5.14
C TYR A 170 31.61 -11.81 6.42
N ASP A 171 31.00 -12.02 7.59
CA ASP A 171 31.56 -11.64 8.90
C ASP A 171 32.53 -12.70 9.46
N GLY A 172 33.37 -13.30 8.59
CA GLY A 172 34.40 -14.27 9.00
C GLY A 172 35.22 -13.77 10.20
N PRO A 173 35.66 -14.68 11.09
CA PRO A 173 35.88 -14.41 12.50
C PRO A 173 36.80 -13.21 12.71
N GLU A 174 36.25 -12.13 13.26
CA GLU A 174 37.08 -11.12 13.91
C GLU A 174 37.89 -11.84 14.98
N ARG A 175 39.19 -11.94 14.69
CA ARG A 175 40.22 -12.41 15.60
C ARG A 175 40.18 -11.54 16.85
N THR A 176 39.54 -12.03 17.91
CA THR A 176 39.91 -11.65 19.27
C THR A 176 41.27 -12.30 19.60
N LEU A 177 42.31 -11.95 18.85
CA LEU A 177 43.70 -12.19 19.20
C LEU A 177 44.14 -11.06 20.12
N GLN A 178 43.69 -11.13 21.36
CA GLN A 178 44.40 -10.52 22.49
C GLN A 178 44.71 -11.60 23.52
N SER A 179 45.36 -12.67 23.07
CA SER A 179 46.18 -13.49 23.95
C SER A 179 47.60 -12.93 23.90
N HIS A 180 47.87 -11.92 24.73
CA HIS A 180 49.26 -11.58 25.05
C HIS A 180 49.88 -12.79 25.75
N ALA A 181 50.80 -13.45 25.04
CA ALA A 181 51.74 -14.38 25.66
C ALA A 181 52.60 -13.59 26.65
N GLY A 182 52.37 -13.81 27.95
CA GLY A 182 53.19 -13.34 29.05
C GLY A 182 53.71 -14.55 29.84
N ALA A 183 55.00 -14.52 30.15
CA ALA A 183 55.87 -15.56 30.72
C ALA A 183 55.34 -16.29 32.00
N PRO A 184 55.92 -17.47 32.35
CA PRO A 184 55.42 -18.29 33.44
C PRO A 184 55.80 -17.70 34.81
N GLY A 185 54.79 -17.27 35.57
CA GLY A 185 54.95 -16.76 36.93
C GLY A 185 53.91 -17.37 37.87
N LYS A 186 54.37 -18.02 38.95
CA LYS A 186 53.58 -18.58 40.06
C LYS A 186 52.56 -17.56 40.60
N GLY A 187 51.28 -17.93 40.62
CA GLY A 187 50.26 -17.18 41.37
C GLY A 187 48.86 -17.73 41.10
N ARG A 188 48.26 -18.34 42.13
CA ARG A 188 46.88 -18.82 42.14
C ARG A 188 45.96 -17.59 42.04
N GLU A 189 45.29 -17.42 40.91
CA GLU A 189 44.00 -16.75 40.85
C GLU A 189 43.17 -17.40 39.74
N SER A 190 42.04 -17.98 40.14
CA SER A 190 41.05 -18.57 39.27
C SER A 190 40.48 -17.50 38.35
N SER A 191 41.02 -17.41 37.14
CA SER A 191 40.40 -16.69 36.03
C SER A 191 39.03 -17.31 35.76
N VAL A 192 37.98 -16.61 36.20
CA VAL A 192 36.58 -16.91 35.90
C VAL A 192 36.39 -16.73 34.39
N PHE A 193 36.56 -17.82 33.65
CA PHE A 193 36.07 -17.91 32.28
C PHE A 193 34.54 -17.87 32.35
N HIS A 194 33.95 -16.71 32.06
CA HIS A 194 32.51 -16.61 31.80
C HIS A 194 32.20 -17.44 30.56
N GLY A 195 31.63 -18.62 30.78
CA GLY A 195 31.16 -19.51 29.72
C GLY A 195 30.05 -18.84 28.93
N GLN A 196 30.38 -18.26 27.78
CA GLN A 196 29.39 -17.95 26.75
C GLN A 196 28.91 -19.28 26.17
N GLY A 197 27.70 -19.69 26.57
CA GLY A 197 27.06 -20.88 26.00
C GLY A 197 26.80 -20.70 24.49
N LEU A 198 26.66 -21.81 23.78
CA LEU A 198 26.31 -21.83 22.35
C LEU A 198 25.04 -21.02 22.02
N GLY A 199 24.11 -20.92 22.98
CA GLY A 199 22.89 -20.11 22.86
C GLY A 199 23.13 -18.60 22.83
N ASP A 200 24.11 -18.08 23.58
CA ASP A 200 24.42 -16.65 23.61
C ASP A 200 25.09 -16.18 22.32
N VAL A 201 25.96 -17.02 21.78
CA VAL A 201 26.60 -16.78 20.48
C VAL A 201 25.54 -16.77 19.37
N ALA A 202 24.63 -17.73 19.39
CA ALA A 202 23.53 -17.78 18.42
C ALA A 202 22.62 -16.54 18.51
N LYS A 203 22.27 -16.10 19.72
CA LYS A 203 21.45 -14.90 19.93
C LYS A 203 22.16 -13.65 19.40
N LYS A 204 23.44 -13.47 19.69
CA LYS A 204 24.25 -12.34 19.17
C LYS A 204 24.29 -12.30 17.65
N ASN A 205 24.46 -13.45 17.01
CA ASN A 205 24.47 -13.56 15.55
C ASN A 205 23.12 -13.16 14.94
N ILE A 206 22.01 -13.62 15.53
CA ILE A 206 20.65 -13.26 15.11
C ILE A 206 20.42 -11.75 15.31
N LEU A 207 20.84 -11.19 16.44
CA LEU A 207 20.72 -9.76 16.72
C LEU A 207 21.47 -8.91 15.69
N GLY A 208 22.74 -9.26 15.39
CA GLY A 208 23.52 -8.55 14.37
C GLY A 208 22.91 -8.65 12.97
N TYR A 209 22.32 -9.79 12.61
CA TYR A 209 21.56 -9.95 11.37
C TYR A 209 20.34 -9.02 11.33
N PHE A 210 19.56 -8.94 12.42
CA PHE A 210 18.40 -8.06 12.49
C PHE A 210 18.75 -6.57 12.50
N GLN A 211 19.87 -6.18 13.11
CA GLN A 211 20.39 -4.81 13.02
C GLN A 211 20.74 -4.42 11.59
N LYS A 212 21.33 -5.35 10.81
CA LYS A 212 21.61 -5.13 9.38
C LYS A 212 20.31 -4.99 8.58
N ILE A 213 19.26 -5.75 8.91
CA ILE A 213 17.93 -5.61 8.30
C ILE A 213 17.32 -4.25 8.64
N ASP A 214 17.22 -3.90 9.93
CA ASP A 214 16.64 -2.63 10.40
C ASP A 214 17.31 -1.44 9.72
N LYS A 215 18.65 -1.42 9.68
CA LYS A 215 19.41 -0.34 9.05
C LYS A 215 19.10 -0.20 7.55
N GLY A 216 19.04 -1.32 6.82
CA GLY A 216 18.71 -1.30 5.39
C GLY A 216 17.28 -0.82 5.14
N LEU A 217 16.31 -1.32 5.93
CA LEU A 217 14.92 -0.88 5.84
C LEU A 217 14.76 0.60 6.19
N HIS A 218 15.39 1.06 7.26
CA HIS A 218 15.30 2.45 7.72
C HIS A 218 15.86 3.41 6.67
N HIS A 219 17.01 3.10 6.07
CA HIS A 219 17.66 4.00 5.11
C HIS A 219 16.94 4.08 3.77
N GLU A 220 16.53 2.93 3.22
CA GLU A 220 16.02 2.85 1.85
C GLU A 220 14.48 2.91 1.74
N ILE A 221 13.75 2.53 2.80
CA ILE A 221 12.29 2.31 2.70
C ILE A 221 11.50 3.11 3.74
N LEU A 222 11.97 3.17 5.00
CA LEU A 222 11.15 3.66 6.13
C LEU A 222 11.55 5.04 6.67
N LYS A 223 12.54 5.72 6.06
CA LYS A 223 13.15 6.95 6.58
C LYS A 223 12.15 8.07 6.89
N GLU A 224 11.16 8.26 6.02
CA GLU A 224 10.14 9.31 6.11
C GLU A 224 8.72 8.73 6.28
N GLU A 225 8.62 7.42 6.48
CA GLU A 225 7.34 6.75 6.66
C GLU A 225 6.90 6.78 8.13
N ASN A 226 5.60 6.91 8.33
CA ASN A 226 4.95 6.82 9.65
C ASN A 226 3.99 5.63 9.75
N ALA A 227 4.00 4.75 8.74
CA ALA A 227 3.13 3.60 8.68
C ALA A 227 3.52 2.55 9.74
N PRO A 228 2.57 1.88 10.41
CA PRO A 228 2.89 0.82 11.35
C PRO A 228 3.68 -0.32 10.70
N LEU A 229 4.72 -0.81 11.37
CA LEU A 229 5.49 -2.00 10.99
C LEU A 229 5.11 -3.16 11.91
N ILE A 230 4.61 -4.25 11.33
CA ILE A 230 4.22 -5.47 12.04
C ILE A 230 5.25 -6.55 11.76
N VAL A 231 5.73 -7.22 12.80
CA VAL A 231 6.66 -8.34 12.67
C VAL A 231 5.90 -9.66 12.64
N ALA A 232 6.16 -10.48 11.63
CA ALA A 232 5.63 -11.83 11.50
C ALA A 232 6.79 -12.83 11.48
N GLY A 233 6.73 -13.86 12.30
CA GLY A 233 7.80 -14.86 12.40
C GLY A 233 7.65 -15.74 13.64
N VAL A 234 8.60 -16.62 13.86
CA VAL A 234 8.64 -17.46 15.07
C VAL A 234 8.85 -16.63 16.33
N ASN A 235 8.10 -16.94 17.39
CA ASN A 235 7.96 -16.10 18.58
C ASN A 235 9.29 -15.69 19.25
N TYR A 236 10.30 -16.59 19.27
CA TYR A 236 11.57 -16.28 19.92
C TYR A 236 12.40 -15.21 19.18
N LEU A 237 12.09 -14.92 17.91
CA LEU A 237 12.76 -13.86 17.13
C LEU A 237 12.20 -12.48 17.43
N HIS A 238 10.94 -12.37 17.86
CA HIS A 238 10.26 -11.09 18.10
C HIS A 238 11.01 -10.22 19.11
N PRO A 239 11.38 -10.70 20.32
CA PRO A 239 12.12 -9.87 21.27
C PRO A 239 13.52 -9.49 20.77
N ILE A 240 14.16 -10.34 19.96
CA ILE A 240 15.49 -10.05 19.38
C ILE A 240 15.38 -8.97 18.30
N TYR A 241 14.34 -9.02 17.46
CA TYR A 241 14.12 -7.97 16.46
C TYR A 241 13.72 -6.65 17.12
N LYS A 242 12.88 -6.70 18.15
CA LYS A 242 12.52 -5.52 18.94
C LYS A 242 13.76 -4.83 19.53
N GLU A 243 14.73 -5.60 20.01
CA GLU A 243 16.03 -5.09 20.49
C GLU A 243 16.87 -4.45 19.37
N ALA A 244 16.77 -4.96 18.14
CA ALA A 244 17.49 -4.41 16.98
C ALA A 244 16.81 -3.19 16.32
N ASN A 245 15.49 -3.06 16.46
CA ASN A 245 14.67 -2.11 15.70
C ASN A 245 14.89 -0.65 16.13
N THR A 246 15.08 0.24 15.16
CA THR A 246 15.17 1.69 15.39
C THR A 246 13.95 2.46 14.87
N TYR A 247 13.05 1.79 14.14
CA TYR A 247 11.85 2.41 13.60
C TYR A 247 10.79 2.67 14.67
N GLN A 248 10.30 3.92 14.75
CA GLN A 248 9.43 4.39 15.84
C GLN A 248 8.03 3.78 15.81
N HIS A 249 7.55 3.36 14.65
CA HIS A 249 6.18 2.85 14.46
C HIS A 249 6.13 1.33 14.40
N LEU A 250 7.03 0.64 15.10
CA LEU A 250 6.94 -0.80 15.32
C LEU A 250 5.70 -1.12 16.16
N PHE A 251 4.82 -1.95 15.63
CA PHE A 251 3.61 -2.39 16.31
C PHE A 251 3.92 -3.59 17.21
N ASP A 252 3.92 -3.35 18.52
CA ASP A 252 4.01 -4.40 19.54
C ASP A 252 2.61 -4.95 19.88
N LYS A 253 2.48 -6.28 19.92
CA LYS A 253 1.30 -6.97 20.49
C LYS A 253 1.41 -7.11 22.00
#